data_AF-A0AAV6YNM5-F1
#
_entry.id   AF-A0AAV6YNM5-F1
#
_cell.length_a   1.000
_cell.length_b   1.000
_cell.length_c   1.000
_cell.angle_alpha   90.00
_cell.angle_beta   90.00
_cell.angle_gamma   90.00
#
_symmetry.space_group_name_H-M   'P 1'
#
loop_
_entity.id
_entity.type
_entity.pdbx_description
1 polymer ?
#
loop_
_entity_poly.entity_id
_entity_poly.type
_entity_poly.pdbx_seq_one_letter_code
_entity_poly.pdbx_strand_id
1 'polypeptide(L)'
;AAMEEYGALLQELSENITNEDLDQLKSACKEDIPTEKSEEITSCQDWFNFLEKHDKLAKDNLSYIEHIFEISRRPDLLTMVIDYRTRVLKISAEEELDTKLTRIPSAKKYKGILS
;
A
#
# COMPACT_ATOMS: atom_id res chain seq x y z
N ALA A 1 1.03 11.16 9.11
CA ALA A 1 0.54 11.03 7.72
C ALA A 1 0.79 9.62 7.18
N ALA A 2 1.77 9.34 6.32
CA ALA A 2 1.84 8.05 5.61
C ALA A 2 1.94 6.78 6.49
N MET A 3 2.62 6.85 7.64
CA MET A 3 2.71 5.71 8.57
C MET A 3 1.40 5.47 9.34
N GLU A 4 0.65 6.54 9.64
CA GLU A 4 -0.66 6.44 10.31
C GLU A 4 -1.72 5.90 9.35
N GLU A 5 -1.71 6.35 8.10
CA GLU A 5 -2.60 5.84 7.05
C GLU A 5 -2.35 4.36 6.80
N TYR A 6 -1.08 3.92 6.80
CA TYR A 6 -0.73 2.51 6.64
C TYR A 6 -1.25 1.66 7.79
N GLY A 7 -1.05 2.13 9.04
CA GLY A 7 -1.59 1.46 10.22
C GLY A 7 -3.11 1.38 10.20
N ALA A 8 -3.78 2.45 9.75
CA ALA A 8 -5.24 2.46 9.59
C ALA A 8 -5.71 1.46 8.54
N LEU A 9 -5.03 1.34 7.39
CA LEU A 9 -5.32 0.33 6.37
C LEU A 9 -5.22 -1.08 6.96
N LEU A 10 -4.12 -1.40 7.65
CA LEU A 10 -3.94 -2.74 8.24
C LEU A 10 -5.01 -3.05 9.28
N GLN A 11 -5.39 -2.05 10.08
CA GLN A 11 -6.48 -2.20 11.03
C GLN A 11 -7.81 -2.49 10.32
N GLU A 12 -8.17 -1.69 9.31
CA GLU A 12 -9.41 -1.85 8.57
C GLU A 12 -9.46 -3.21 7.86
N LEU A 13 -8.36 -3.66 7.26
CA LEU A 13 -8.24 -5.00 6.69
C LEU A 13 -8.43 -6.08 7.76
N SER A 14 -7.81 -5.94 8.93
CA SER A 14 -7.92 -6.91 10.02
C SER A 14 -9.34 -7.03 10.57
N GLU A 15 -10.12 -5.96 10.54
CA GLU A 15 -11.54 -5.95 10.94
C GLU A 15 -12.44 -6.65 9.90
N ASN A 16 -12.01 -6.69 8.63
CA ASN A 16 -12.74 -7.31 7.52
C ASN A 16 -12.26 -8.75 7.20
N ILE A 17 -11.21 -9.23 7.85
CA ILE A 17 -10.67 -10.58 7.68
C ILE A 17 -11.13 -11.44 8.85
N THR A 18 -11.96 -12.45 8.57
CA THR A 18 -12.36 -13.43 9.58
C THR A 18 -11.27 -14.50 9.76
N ASN A 19 -11.40 -15.36 10.78
CA ASN A 19 -10.47 -16.48 10.97
C ASN A 19 -10.54 -17.50 9.81
N GLU A 20 -11.71 -17.71 9.20
CA GLU A 20 -11.84 -18.58 8.02
C GLU A 20 -11.11 -17.98 6.81
N ASP A 21 -11.25 -16.67 6.61
CA ASP A 21 -10.50 -15.95 5.58
C ASP A 21 -9.00 -16.03 5.82
N LEU A 22 -8.57 -15.89 7.08
CA LEU A 22 -7.16 -16.00 7.45
C LEU A 22 -6.57 -17.37 7.08
N ASP A 23 -7.32 -18.46 7.27
CA ASP A 23 -6.89 -19.81 6.84
C ASP A 23 -6.79 -19.92 5.31
N GLN A 24 -7.68 -19.26 4.58
CA GLN A 24 -7.61 -19.17 3.12
C GLN A 24 -6.39 -18.37 2.67
N LEU A 25 -6.12 -17.21 3.28
CA LEU A 25 -4.96 -16.36 3.00
C LEU A 25 -3.65 -17.10 3.31
N LYS A 26 -3.56 -17.78 4.47
CA LYS A 26 -2.42 -18.64 4.81
C LYS A 26 -2.23 -19.74 3.77
N SER A 27 -3.32 -20.36 3.31
CA SER A 27 -3.27 -21.39 2.27
C SER A 27 -2.78 -20.86 0.93
N ALA A 28 -3.20 -19.66 0.56
CA ALA A 28 -2.74 -18.96 -0.64
C ALA A 28 -1.24 -18.60 -0.58
N CYS A 29 -0.70 -18.40 0.63
CA CYS A 29 0.71 -18.12 0.84
C CYS A 29 1.60 -19.37 1.01
N LYS A 30 1.07 -20.60 0.99
CA LYS A 30 1.81 -21.84 1.32
C LYS A 30 3.04 -22.11 0.46
N GLU A 31 3.10 -21.58 -0.76
CA GLU A 31 4.26 -21.73 -1.64
C GLU A 31 5.40 -20.78 -1.28
N ASP A 32 5.09 -19.64 -0.64
CA ASP A 32 6.06 -18.61 -0.22
C ASP A 32 6.38 -18.67 1.29
N ILE A 33 5.43 -19.13 2.11
CA ILE A 33 5.52 -19.16 3.58
C ILE A 33 5.72 -20.61 4.03
N PRO A 34 6.85 -20.93 4.69
CA PRO A 34 7.07 -22.26 5.25
C PRO A 34 5.96 -22.65 6.22
N THR A 35 5.54 -23.92 6.20
CA THR A 35 4.43 -24.43 7.02
C THR A 35 4.60 -24.15 8.52
N GLU A 36 5.81 -24.29 9.06
CA GLU A 36 6.13 -23.94 10.46
C GLU A 36 5.76 -22.49 10.81
N LYS A 37 6.00 -21.57 9.87
CA LYS A 37 5.68 -20.15 10.06
C LYS A 37 4.20 -19.85 9.90
N SER A 38 3.50 -20.61 9.08
CA SER A 38 2.04 -20.52 8.98
C SER A 38 1.33 -20.96 10.26
N GLU A 39 1.92 -21.87 11.05
CA GLU A 39 1.35 -22.36 12.31
C GLU A 39 1.53 -21.34 13.46
N GLU A 40 2.57 -20.52 13.41
CA GLU A 40 2.78 -19.41 14.37
C GLU A 40 1.75 -18.27 14.17
N ILE A 41 1.09 -18.20 13.00
CA ILE A 41 0.15 -17.14 12.64
C ILE A 41 -1.26 -17.49 13.13
N THR A 42 -1.60 -16.97 14.31
CA THR A 42 -2.89 -17.19 14.97
C THR A 42 -3.91 -16.07 14.76
N SER A 43 -3.45 -14.90 14.30
CA SER A 43 -4.29 -13.73 14.05
C SER A 43 -3.93 -13.03 12.74
N CYS A 44 -4.83 -12.21 12.23
CA CYS A 44 -4.58 -11.40 11.03
C CYS A 44 -3.43 -10.41 11.25
N GLN A 45 -3.28 -9.88 12.47
CA GLN A 45 -2.16 -9.02 12.85
C GLN A 45 -0.83 -9.78 12.83
N ASP A 46 -0.81 -11.02 13.31
CA ASP A 46 0.39 -11.87 13.21
C ASP A 46 0.75 -12.13 11.75
N TRP A 47 -0.24 -12.30 10.87
CA TRP A 47 -0.02 -12.49 9.44
C TRP A 47 0.62 -11.26 8.81
N PHE A 48 0.10 -10.05 9.07
CA PHE A 48 0.72 -8.82 8.57
C PHE A 48 2.13 -8.62 9.14
N ASN A 49 2.32 -8.79 10.45
CA ASN A 49 3.64 -8.70 11.09
C ASN A 49 4.64 -9.70 10.49
N PHE A 50 4.18 -10.90 10.13
CA PHE A 50 4.99 -11.90 9.46
C PHE A 50 5.41 -11.41 8.08
N LEU A 51 4.48 -10.91 7.27
CA LEU A 51 4.80 -10.40 5.93
C LEU A 51 5.77 -9.21 5.97
N GLU A 52 5.62 -8.32 6.95
CA GLU A 52 6.54 -7.20 7.17
C GLU A 52 7.96 -7.68 7.52
N LYS A 53 8.09 -8.65 8.43
CA LYS A 53 9.39 -9.24 8.81
C LYS A 53 10.10 -9.96 7.66
N HIS A 54 9.35 -10.37 6.63
CA HIS A 54 9.84 -11.11 5.48
C HIS A 54 9.95 -10.25 4.21
N ASP A 55 9.86 -8.92 4.33
CA ASP A 55 9.92 -7.97 3.20
C ASP A 55 8.85 -8.20 2.12
N LYS A 56 7.77 -8.92 2.47
CA LYS A 56 6.63 -9.18 1.58
C LYS A 56 5.56 -8.09 1.69
N LEU A 57 5.57 -7.33 2.78
CA LEU A 57 4.63 -6.24 3.01
C LEU A 57 5.36 -5.03 3.59
N ALA A 58 5.13 -3.86 3.00
CA ALA A 58 5.58 -2.59 3.54
C ALA A 58 4.61 -1.48 3.13
N LYS A 59 4.74 -0.30 3.76
CA LYS A 59 3.93 0.89 3.45
C LYS A 59 3.92 1.30 1.97
N ASP A 60 5.02 1.01 1.26
CA ASP A 60 5.28 1.31 -0.14
C ASP A 60 5.27 0.04 -1.03
N ASN A 61 5.18 -1.14 -0.41
CA ASN A 61 5.14 -2.43 -1.08
C ASN A 61 3.93 -3.25 -0.63
N LEU A 62 2.82 -3.09 -1.36
CA LEU A 62 1.56 -3.81 -1.13
C LEU A 62 1.31 -4.92 -2.16
N SER A 63 2.20 -5.07 -3.15
CA SER A 63 1.95 -5.93 -4.31
C SER A 63 1.79 -7.41 -3.97
N TYR A 64 2.43 -7.86 -2.89
CA TYR A 64 2.24 -9.24 -2.43
C TYR A 64 0.82 -9.46 -1.90
N ILE A 65 0.34 -8.62 -0.98
CA ILE A 65 -1.01 -8.77 -0.42
C ILE A 65 -2.10 -8.53 -1.46
N GLU A 66 -1.87 -7.64 -2.43
CA GLU A 66 -2.74 -7.46 -3.60
C GLU A 66 -2.92 -8.80 -4.35
N HIS A 67 -1.82 -9.48 -4.64
CA HIS A 67 -1.84 -10.79 -5.28
C HIS A 67 -2.56 -11.84 -4.44
N ILE A 68 -2.28 -11.88 -3.12
CA ILE A 68 -2.94 -12.83 -2.21
C ILE A 68 -4.46 -12.60 -2.15
N PHE A 69 -4.92 -11.36 -2.10
CA PHE A 69 -6.36 -11.05 -2.10
C PHE A 69 -7.03 -11.38 -3.45
N GLU A 70 -6.32 -11.21 -4.56
CA GLU A 70 -6.79 -11.61 -5.89
C GLU A 70 -7.01 -13.13 -5.99
N ILE A 71 -6.02 -13.94 -5.59
CA ILE A 71 -6.14 -15.40 -5.66
C ILE A 71 -7.09 -15.97 -4.60
N SER A 72 -7.21 -15.30 -3.45
CA SER A 72 -8.17 -15.64 -2.39
C SER A 72 -9.60 -15.22 -2.71
N ARG A 73 -9.84 -14.58 -3.87
CA ARG A 73 -11.17 -14.10 -4.30
C ARG A 73 -11.82 -13.14 -3.30
N ARG A 74 -11.03 -12.23 -2.72
CA ARG A 74 -11.48 -11.16 -1.82
C ARG A 74 -11.38 -9.79 -2.49
N PRO A 75 -12.27 -9.46 -3.46
CA PRO A 75 -12.23 -8.19 -4.17
C PRO A 75 -12.52 -6.99 -3.28
N ASP A 76 -13.23 -7.21 -2.17
CA ASP A 76 -13.47 -6.24 -1.11
C ASP A 76 -12.15 -5.79 -0.45
N LEU A 77 -11.32 -6.74 0.00
CA LEU A 77 -10.01 -6.44 0.58
C LEU A 77 -9.06 -5.80 -0.45
N LEU A 78 -9.09 -6.31 -1.68
CA LEU A 78 -8.29 -5.77 -2.77
C LEU A 78 -8.64 -4.30 -3.06
N THR A 79 -9.94 -3.95 -3.03
CA THR A 79 -10.41 -2.58 -3.24
C THR A 79 -9.86 -1.64 -2.16
N MET A 80 -9.85 -2.05 -0.89
CA MET A 80 -9.30 -1.25 0.22
C MET A 80 -7.81 -0.93 0.03
N VAL A 81 -7.02 -1.92 -0.43
CA VAL A 81 -5.59 -1.74 -0.73
C VAL A 81 -5.37 -0.79 -1.91
N ILE A 82 -6.16 -0.94 -2.98
CA ILE A 82 -6.09 -0.06 -4.16
C ILE A 82 -6.49 1.38 -3.80
N ASP A 83 -7.49 1.55 -2.95
CA ASP A 83 -7.94 2.87 -2.48
C ASP A 83 -6.88 3.54 -1.62
N TYR A 84 -6.20 2.80 -0.73
CA TYR A 84 -5.06 3.32 0.01
C TYR A 84 -3.93 3.74 -0.95
N ARG A 85 -3.56 2.89 -1.90
CA ARG A 85 -2.52 3.20 -2.90
C ARG A 85 -2.88 4.44 -3.71
N THR A 86 -4.13 4.57 -4.11
CA THR A 86 -4.60 5.71 -4.90
C THR A 86 -4.64 7.00 -4.08
N ARG A 87 -5.03 6.94 -2.80
CA ARG A 87 -5.06 8.11 -1.93
C ARG A 87 -3.66 8.52 -1.46
N VAL A 88 -2.88 7.60 -0.89
CA VAL A 88 -1.63 7.93 -0.20
C VAL A 88 -0.45 8.06 -1.17
N LEU A 89 -0.36 7.21 -2.19
CA LEU A 89 0.78 7.22 -3.12
C LEU A 89 0.61 8.24 -4.26
N LYS A 90 -0.62 8.61 -4.68
CA LYS A 90 -0.81 9.70 -5.65
C LYS A 90 -0.60 11.08 -5.03
N ILE A 91 -1.07 11.30 -3.79
CA ILE A 91 -0.85 12.57 -3.07
C ILE A 91 0.65 12.84 -2.89
N SER A 92 1.45 11.82 -2.55
CA SER A 92 2.91 11.96 -2.47
C SER A 92 3.58 12.37 -3.80
N ALA A 93 3.09 11.86 -4.94
CA ALA A 93 3.64 12.20 -6.25
C ALA A 93 3.22 13.59 -6.74
N GLU A 94 2.02 14.04 -6.37
CA GLU A 94 1.45 15.33 -6.77
C GLU A 94 2.00 16.51 -5.94
N GLU A 95 2.24 16.34 -4.63
CA GLU A 95 2.91 17.37 -3.80
C GLU A 95 4.39 17.58 -4.22
N GLU A 96 5.06 16.53 -4.70
CA GLU A 96 6.45 16.64 -5.18
C GLU A 96 6.55 17.35 -6.54
N LEU A 97 5.50 17.31 -7.37
CA LEU A 97 5.43 17.99 -8.67
C LEU A 97 5.22 19.51 -8.51
N ASP A 98 4.35 19.93 -7.59
CA ASP A 98 3.94 21.33 -7.43
C ASP A 98 5.10 22.23 -6.96
N THR A 99 6.02 21.68 -6.14
CA THR A 99 7.22 22.39 -5.71
C THR A 99 8.26 22.59 -6.83
N LYS A 100 8.21 21.81 -7.92
CA LYS A 100 9.11 21.95 -9.07
C LYS A 100 8.58 22.91 -10.16
N LEU A 101 7.27 23.18 -10.20
CA LEU A 101 6.64 24.07 -11.18
C LEU A 101 6.77 25.56 -10.87
N THR A 102 7.13 25.95 -9.64
CA THR A 102 7.22 27.36 -9.22
C THR A 102 8.59 28.01 -9.45
N ARG A 103 9.58 27.28 -9.99
CA ARG A 103 10.95 27.79 -10.17
C ARG A 103 11.27 28.17 -11.63
N ILE A 104 10.37 28.88 -12.30
CA ILE A 104 10.74 29.63 -13.51
C ILE A 104 11.09 31.07 -13.08
N PRO A 105 12.37 31.47 -12.99
CA PRO A 105 12.69 32.88 -12.91
C PRO A 105 12.15 33.55 -14.19
N SER A 106 11.21 34.49 -14.06
CA SER A 106 10.69 35.29 -15.17
C SER A 106 11.83 36.09 -15.81
N ALA A 107 12.53 35.47 -16.77
CA ALA A 107 13.63 36.10 -17.47
C ALA A 107 13.12 36.78 -18.74
N LYS A 108 13.32 38.11 -18.73
CA LYS A 108 13.39 39.07 -19.85
C LYS A 108 12.07 39.64 -20.37
N LYS A 109 11.72 40.80 -19.79
CA LYS A 109 11.07 41.92 -20.47
C LYS A 109 11.68 42.10 -21.87
N TYR A 110 10.90 41.87 -22.92
CA TYR A 110 11.17 42.47 -24.22
C TYR A 110 10.89 43.97 -24.10
N LYS A 111 11.95 44.76 -23.89
CA LYS A 111 11.93 46.20 -24.06
C LYS A 111 12.44 46.46 -25.48
N GLY A 112 11.54 46.72 -26.42
CA GLY A 112 11.97 47.10 -27.76
C GLY A 112 10.91 46.94 -28.84
N ILE A 113 9.82 47.72 -28.76
CA ILE A 113 9.24 48.35 -29.96
C ILE A 113 8.80 49.74 -29.50
N LEU A 114 9.77 50.66 -29.46
CA LEU A 114 9.55 52.10 -29.43
C LEU A 114 9.76 52.60 -30.86
N SER A 115 8.77 53.38 -31.31
CA SER A 115 8.75 54.37 -32.41
C SER A 115 9.15 53.92 -33.81
#